data_AF-A0A3D5YPD9-F1
#
_entry.id   AF-A0A3D5YPD9-F1
#
_cell.length_a   1.000
_cell.length_b   1.000
_cell.length_c   1.000
_cell.angle_alpha   90.00
_cell.angle_beta   90.00
_cell.angle_gamma   90.00
#
_symmetry.space_group_name_H-M   'P 1'
#
loop_
_entity.id
_entity.type
_entity.pdbx_description
1 polymer ?
#
loop_
_entity_poly.entity_id
_entity_poly.type
_entity_poly.pdbx_seq_one_letter_code
_entity_poly.pdbx_strand_id
1 'polypeptide(L)'
;MEKDINNIAFIDGQNLYLGTKQDGWSVDLTKLRIYLKDKYKIKDAYYFLGYLNEENNELYKQIQKSGFIVVFKEHNEYALTKKKGNVDTDIVFEIMKSMIDNNFNKIVLVSGDGDYKKVVDYLIEKDRFEKILFPNIKFASSLYKKLGNNFFTHLGREDVKIKIKN
;
A
#
# COMPACT_ATOMS: atom_id res chain seq x y z
N MET A 1 -16.53 -26.25 -1.60
CA MET A 1 -16.47 -24.91 -2.24
C MET A 1 -15.23 -24.24 -1.69
N GLU A 2 -14.29 -23.82 -2.55
CA GLU A 2 -13.17 -22.99 -2.08
C GLU A 2 -13.73 -21.71 -1.46
N LYS A 3 -13.23 -21.36 -0.27
CA LYS A 3 -13.61 -20.13 0.42
C LYS A 3 -13.17 -18.98 -0.47
N ASP A 4 -14.12 -18.14 -0.90
CA ASP A 4 -13.83 -17.02 -1.79
C ASP A 4 -12.87 -16.05 -1.10
N ILE A 5 -11.59 -16.03 -1.54
CA ILE A 5 -10.54 -15.26 -0.88
C ILE A 5 -10.70 -13.78 -1.24
N ASN A 6 -10.93 -12.94 -0.24
CA ASN A 6 -11.19 -11.51 -0.42
C ASN A 6 -10.18 -10.64 0.35
N ASN A 7 -8.90 -10.78 0.02
CA ASN A 7 -7.85 -9.96 0.64
C ASN A 7 -7.98 -8.48 0.23
N ILE A 8 -7.46 -7.59 1.07
CA ILE A 8 -7.47 -6.14 0.85
C ILE A 8 -6.04 -5.62 0.79
N ALA A 9 -5.76 -4.68 -0.12
CA ALA A 9 -4.49 -3.98 -0.18
C ALA A 9 -4.63 -2.52 0.27
N PHE A 10 -3.65 -2.04 1.03
CA PHE A 10 -3.47 -0.63 1.37
C PHE A 10 -2.14 -0.16 0.79
N ILE A 11 -2.17 0.90 -0.02
CA ILE A 11 -1.01 1.41 -0.75
C ILE A 11 -0.72 2.82 -0.28
N ASP A 12 0.46 3.00 0.31
CA ASP A 12 1.04 4.31 0.55
C ASP A 12 1.63 4.84 -0.77
N GLY A 13 0.88 5.71 -1.43
CA GLY A 13 1.23 6.18 -2.77
C GLY A 13 2.53 6.99 -2.80
N GLN A 14 2.84 7.72 -1.73
CA GLN A 14 4.07 8.49 -1.63
C GLN A 14 5.28 7.57 -1.43
N ASN A 15 5.16 6.58 -0.53
CA ASN A 15 6.21 5.61 -0.30
C ASN A 15 6.48 4.74 -1.54
N LEU A 16 5.43 4.34 -2.26
CA LEU A 16 5.55 3.63 -3.53
C LEU A 16 6.32 4.46 -4.57
N TYR A 17 5.88 5.70 -4.82
CA TYR A 17 6.50 6.57 -5.83
C TYR A 17 7.96 6.90 -5.49
N LEU A 18 8.23 7.35 -4.27
CA LEU A 18 9.59 7.73 -3.87
C LEU A 18 10.53 6.53 -3.83
N GLY A 19 10.06 5.38 -3.32
CA GLY A 19 10.87 4.17 -3.19
C GLY A 19 11.33 3.63 -4.54
N THR A 20 10.44 3.55 -5.54
CA THR A 20 10.87 3.04 -6.87
C THR A 20 11.67 4.07 -7.65
N LYS A 21 11.33 5.36 -7.55
CA LYS A 21 12.09 6.44 -8.20
C LYS A 21 13.55 6.49 -7.74
N GLN A 22 13.82 6.24 -6.47
CA GLN A 22 15.19 6.16 -5.94
C GLN A 22 16.01 5.01 -6.53
N ASP A 23 15.35 3.92 -6.95
CA ASP A 23 15.98 2.80 -7.67
C ASP A 23 15.92 2.97 -9.21
N GLY A 24 15.55 4.16 -9.70
CA GLY A 24 15.57 4.51 -11.12
C GLY A 24 14.48 3.84 -11.97
N TRP A 25 13.34 3.47 -11.37
CA TRP A 25 12.24 2.87 -12.12
C TRP A 25 10.86 3.32 -11.60
N SER A 26 9.83 3.11 -12.43
CA SER A 26 8.45 3.44 -12.11
C SER A 26 7.56 2.21 -12.23
N VAL A 27 6.53 2.18 -11.39
CA VAL A 27 5.51 1.13 -11.39
C VAL A 27 4.43 1.47 -12.40
N ASP A 28 4.08 0.50 -13.23
CA ASP A 28 2.83 0.49 -13.98
C ASP A 28 1.69 0.10 -13.03
N LEU A 29 0.80 1.04 -12.75
CA LEU A 29 -0.29 0.84 -11.79
C LEU A 29 -1.29 -0.23 -12.24
N THR A 30 -1.54 -0.35 -13.54
CA THR A 30 -2.45 -1.39 -14.06
C THR A 30 -1.84 -2.77 -13.85
N LYS A 31 -0.56 -2.94 -14.19
CA LYS A 31 0.16 -4.19 -13.95
C LYS A 31 0.30 -4.50 -12.46
N LEU A 32 0.55 -3.48 -11.61
CA LEU A 32 0.55 -3.66 -10.16
C LEU A 32 -0.80 -4.17 -9.66
N ARG A 33 -1.92 -3.60 -10.13
CA ARG A 33 -3.25 -4.05 -9.72
C ARG A 33 -3.50 -5.51 -10.10
N ILE A 34 -3.11 -5.91 -11.30
CA ILE A 34 -3.20 -7.30 -11.79
C ILE A 34 -2.34 -8.21 -10.91
N TYR A 35 -1.09 -7.83 -10.64
CA TYR A 35 -0.20 -8.59 -9.77
C TYR A 35 -0.78 -8.79 -8.36
N LEU A 36 -1.31 -7.74 -7.75
CA LEU A 36 -1.97 -7.80 -6.44
C LEU A 36 -3.17 -8.76 -6.46
N LYS A 37 -4.02 -8.65 -7.49
CA LYS A 37 -5.19 -9.53 -7.69
C LYS A 37 -4.76 -11.00 -7.83
N ASP A 38 -3.83 -11.30 -8.72
CA ASP A 38 -3.53 -12.68 -9.09
C ASP A 38 -2.69 -13.39 -8.03
N LYS A 39 -1.68 -12.69 -7.50
CA LYS A 39 -0.71 -13.25 -6.54
C LYS A 39 -1.27 -13.32 -5.12
N TYR A 40 -1.95 -12.27 -4.68
CA TYR A 40 -2.42 -12.13 -3.29
C TYR A 40 -3.94 -12.15 -3.15
N LYS A 41 -4.69 -12.44 -4.23
CA LYS A 41 -6.16 -12.51 -4.22
C LYS A 41 -6.81 -11.23 -3.68
N ILE A 42 -6.24 -10.09 -4.09
CA ILE A 42 -6.70 -8.77 -3.65
C ILE A 42 -7.97 -8.40 -4.41
N LYS A 43 -9.08 -8.34 -3.65
CA LYS A 43 -10.38 -7.88 -4.13
C LYS A 43 -10.40 -6.36 -4.21
N ASP A 44 -10.14 -5.68 -3.09
CA ASP A 44 -10.16 -4.23 -2.98
C ASP A 44 -8.75 -3.69 -2.68
N ALA A 45 -8.37 -2.61 -3.36
CA ALA A 45 -7.03 -2.02 -3.23
C ALA A 45 -7.16 -0.50 -3.05
N TYR A 46 -6.89 -0.02 -1.84
CA TYR A 46 -7.00 1.38 -1.44
C TYR A 46 -5.66 2.09 -1.65
N TYR A 47 -5.66 3.15 -2.44
CA TYR A 47 -4.48 3.93 -2.79
C TYR A 47 -4.55 5.30 -2.12
N PHE A 48 -3.65 5.56 -1.17
CA PHE A 48 -3.67 6.76 -0.34
C PHE A 48 -2.76 7.84 -0.90
N LEU A 49 -3.29 9.06 -0.95
CA LEU A 49 -2.59 10.26 -1.40
C LEU A 49 -2.84 11.40 -0.42
N GLY A 50 -1.76 12.08 -0.03
CA GLY A 50 -1.82 13.10 1.01
C GLY A 50 -2.29 14.48 0.58
N TYR A 51 -2.26 14.81 -0.72
CA TYR A 51 -2.64 16.14 -1.18
C TYR A 51 -3.44 16.06 -2.48
N LEU A 52 -4.67 16.61 -2.48
CA LEU A 52 -5.40 16.93 -3.70
C LEU A 52 -4.84 18.22 -4.31
N ASN A 53 -4.02 18.08 -5.34
CA ASN A 53 -3.77 19.15 -6.30
C ASN A 53 -4.70 18.98 -7.52
N GLU A 54 -5.35 20.04 -7.99
CA GLU A 54 -6.12 20.04 -9.25
C GLU A 54 -5.24 19.70 -10.46
N GLU A 55 -3.94 20.04 -10.41
CA GLU A 55 -2.97 19.70 -11.46
C GLU A 55 -2.71 18.19 -11.57
N ASN A 56 -3.02 17.40 -10.53
CA ASN A 56 -2.82 15.96 -10.49
C ASN A 56 -4.08 15.16 -10.92
N ASN A 57 -5.09 15.82 -11.48
CA ASN A 57 -6.33 15.18 -11.91
C ASN A 57 -6.13 14.00 -12.87
N GLU A 58 -5.13 14.07 -13.75
CA GLU A 58 -4.81 12.97 -14.66
C GLU A 58 -4.24 11.75 -13.92
N LEU A 59 -3.37 11.96 -12.93
CA LEU A 59 -2.82 10.89 -12.10
C LEU A 59 -3.93 10.16 -11.34
N TYR A 60 -4.86 10.90 -10.74
CA TYR A 60 -5.99 10.28 -10.02
C TYR A 60 -6.86 9.44 -10.95
N LYS A 61 -7.16 9.96 -12.15
CA LYS A 61 -7.88 9.21 -13.18
C LYS A 61 -7.12 7.95 -13.60
N GLN A 62 -5.79 7.99 -13.72
CA GLN A 62 -4.98 6.81 -14.04
C GLN A 62 -5.02 5.77 -12.92
N ILE A 63 -4.92 6.18 -11.66
CA ILE A 63 -5.01 5.28 -10.50
C ILE A 63 -6.39 4.60 -10.46
N GLN A 64 -7.47 5.37 -10.62
CA GLN A 64 -8.84 4.84 -10.65
C GLN A 64 -9.05 3.89 -11.84
N LYS A 65 -8.62 4.27 -13.06
CA LYS A 65 -8.71 3.41 -14.25
C LYS A 65 -7.93 2.11 -14.10
N SER A 66 -6.85 2.14 -13.31
CA SER A 66 -6.06 0.95 -12.96
C SER A 66 -6.79 0.03 -11.97
N GLY A 67 -7.95 0.41 -11.43
CA GLY A 67 -8.78 -0.41 -10.55
C GLY A 67 -8.50 -0.24 -9.05
N PHE A 68 -7.89 0.88 -8.65
CA PHE A 68 -7.70 1.25 -7.25
C PHE A 68 -8.81 2.17 -6.75
N ILE A 69 -9.14 2.04 -5.45
CA ILE A 69 -9.98 2.97 -4.72
C ILE A 69 -9.08 4.08 -4.19
N VAL A 70 -9.21 5.30 -4.72
CA VAL A 70 -8.38 6.42 -4.26
C VAL A 70 -8.94 6.99 -2.97
N VAL A 71 -8.09 7.09 -1.94
CA VAL A 71 -8.43 7.69 -0.64
C VAL A 71 -7.56 8.92 -0.45
N PHE A 72 -8.22 10.05 -0.21
CA PHE A 72 -7.56 11.32 0.05
C PHE A 72 -7.65 11.65 1.53
N LYS A 73 -6.58 12.25 2.05
CA LYS A 73 -6.60 12.86 3.37
C LYS A 73 -7.54 14.06 3.40
N GLU A 74 -8.41 14.15 4.41
CA GLU A 74 -9.27 15.33 4.60
C GLU A 74 -8.41 16.58 4.83
N HIS A 75 -8.71 17.64 4.08
CA HIS A 75 -7.97 18.90 4.17
C HIS A 75 -8.43 19.71 5.38
N ASN A 76 -7.47 20.12 6.20
CA ASN A 76 -7.65 21.23 7.12
C ASN A 76 -7.00 22.46 6.47
N GLU A 77 -7.80 23.39 5.96
CA GLU A 77 -7.36 24.57 5.22
C GLU A 77 -6.35 25.44 6.01
N TYR A 78 -6.35 25.31 7.34
CA TYR A 78 -5.57 26.11 8.27
C TYR A 78 -4.23 25.49 8.73
N ALA A 79 -3.82 24.33 8.21
CA ALA A 79 -2.59 23.67 8.64
C ALA A 79 -1.32 24.32 8.04
N LEU A 80 -0.62 25.13 8.85
CA LEU A 80 0.59 25.89 8.51
C LEU A 80 1.89 25.08 8.33
N THR A 81 1.88 23.75 8.41
CA THR A 81 3.12 22.93 8.53
C THR A 81 3.34 21.93 7.40
N LYS A 82 4.62 21.59 7.14
CA LYS A 82 5.12 20.61 6.15
C LYS A 82 4.57 19.17 6.29
N LYS A 83 3.83 18.84 7.36
CA LYS A 83 3.16 17.53 7.57
C LYS A 83 1.92 17.32 6.68
N LYS A 84 1.69 18.21 5.71
CA LYS A 84 0.46 18.37 4.91
C LYS A 84 0.11 17.20 3.97
N GLY A 85 0.92 16.13 3.90
CA GLY A 85 0.69 15.00 2.97
C GLY A 85 1.04 13.61 3.49
N ASN A 86 1.37 13.44 4.77
CA ASN A 86 1.52 12.10 5.35
C ASN A 86 0.13 11.47 5.53
N VAL A 87 -0.03 10.22 5.09
CA VAL A 87 -1.30 9.46 5.09
C VAL A 87 -1.28 8.29 6.07
N ASP A 88 -0.28 8.21 6.94
CA ASP A 88 -0.01 7.03 7.76
C ASP A 88 -1.17 6.77 8.73
N THR A 89 -1.67 7.83 9.37
CA THR A 89 -2.83 7.75 10.25
C THR A 89 -4.10 7.35 9.50
N ASP A 90 -4.26 7.83 8.26
CA ASP A 90 -5.43 7.53 7.42
C ASP A 90 -5.41 6.06 6.99
N ILE A 91 -4.24 5.52 6.61
CA ILE A 91 -4.07 4.10 6.30
C ILE A 91 -4.35 3.23 7.52
N VAL A 92 -3.77 3.57 8.68
CA VAL A 92 -4.01 2.81 9.92
C VAL A 92 -5.49 2.83 10.30
N PHE A 93 -6.15 3.99 10.18
CA PHE A 93 -7.57 4.13 10.43
C PHE A 93 -8.42 3.25 9.50
N GLU A 94 -8.17 3.28 8.18
CA GLU A 94 -8.96 2.48 7.23
C GLU A 94 -8.72 0.96 7.40
N ILE A 95 -7.51 0.55 7.80
CA ILE A 95 -7.23 -0.82 8.23
C ILE A 95 -8.09 -1.17 9.44
N MET A 96 -8.10 -0.34 10.49
CA MET A 96 -8.90 -0.57 11.70
C MET A 96 -10.39 -0.65 11.38
N LYS A 97 -10.91 0.29 10.58
CA LYS A 97 -12.29 0.31 10.11
C LYS A 97 -12.62 -0.97 9.35
N SER A 98 -11.75 -1.40 8.43
CA SER A 98 -11.92 -2.66 7.72
C SER A 98 -11.96 -3.87 8.65
N MET A 99 -11.21 -3.86 9.75
CA MET A 99 -11.24 -4.96 10.74
C MET A 99 -12.58 -5.06 11.49
N ILE A 100 -13.30 -3.94 11.64
CA ILE A 100 -14.58 -3.85 12.35
C ILE A 100 -15.74 -4.11 11.39
N ASP A 101 -15.73 -3.45 10.23
CA ASP A 101 -16.90 -3.34 9.36
C ASP A 101 -16.92 -4.39 8.24
N ASN A 102 -15.75 -4.93 7.86
CA ASN A 102 -15.60 -5.80 6.69
C ASN A 102 -15.18 -7.22 7.07
N ASN A 103 -15.82 -8.20 6.43
CA ASN A 103 -15.33 -9.57 6.46
C ASN A 103 -14.28 -9.75 5.35
N PHE A 104 -12.99 -9.66 5.69
CA PHE A 104 -11.87 -9.91 4.77
C PHE A 104 -10.96 -11.01 5.31
N ASN A 105 -10.23 -11.71 4.44
CA ASN A 105 -9.27 -12.72 4.88
C ASN A 105 -7.98 -12.09 5.44
N LYS A 106 -7.14 -11.51 4.58
CA LYS A 106 -5.84 -10.94 4.96
C LYS A 106 -5.57 -9.60 4.29
N ILE A 107 -4.63 -8.85 4.89
CA ILE A 107 -4.18 -7.54 4.41
C ILE A 107 -2.80 -7.65 3.75
N VAL A 108 -2.66 -6.95 2.63
CA VAL A 108 -1.38 -6.59 2.03
C VAL A 108 -1.13 -5.09 2.21
N LEU A 109 0.06 -4.71 2.68
CA LEU A 109 0.47 -3.31 2.80
C LEU A 109 1.60 -3.01 1.82
N VAL A 110 1.50 -1.93 1.06
CA VAL A 110 2.58 -1.45 0.19
C VAL A 110 3.18 -0.19 0.80
N SER A 111 4.22 -0.36 1.60
CA SER A 111 5.05 0.71 2.18
C SER A 111 6.32 0.12 2.78
N GLY A 112 7.36 0.93 2.96
CA GLY A 112 8.54 0.63 3.76
C GLY A 112 8.58 1.37 5.10
N ASP A 113 7.57 2.18 5.42
CA ASP A 113 7.58 3.01 6.63
C ASP A 113 7.48 2.20 7.92
N GLY A 114 8.26 2.57 8.92
CA GLY A 114 8.28 1.95 10.24
C GLY A 114 7.06 2.29 11.09
N ASP A 115 6.35 3.37 10.80
CA ASP A 115 5.17 3.80 11.56
C ASP A 115 4.03 2.77 11.47
N TYR A 116 3.99 1.96 10.41
CA TYR A 116 3.06 0.83 10.27
C TYR A 116 3.43 -0.42 11.06
N LYS A 117 4.62 -0.49 11.69
CA LYS A 117 5.10 -1.72 12.34
C LYS A 117 4.12 -2.26 13.38
N LYS A 118 3.52 -1.37 14.18
CA LYS A 118 2.57 -1.76 15.23
C LYS A 118 1.31 -2.42 14.65
N VAL A 119 0.75 -1.88 13.57
CA VAL A 119 -0.44 -2.46 12.93
C VAL A 119 -0.09 -3.78 12.23
N VAL A 120 1.10 -3.86 11.60
CA VAL A 120 1.59 -5.10 10.99
C VAL A 120 1.72 -6.22 12.04
N ASP A 121 2.36 -5.95 13.18
CA ASP A 121 2.53 -6.93 14.26
C ASP A 121 1.18 -7.43 14.78
N TYR A 122 0.24 -6.51 15.00
CA TYR A 122 -1.09 -6.85 15.47
C TYR A 122 -1.85 -7.70 14.45
N LEU A 123 -1.80 -7.37 13.16
CA LEU A 123 -2.44 -8.16 12.11
C LEU A 123 -1.82 -9.56 11.99
N ILE A 124 -0.51 -9.71 12.22
CA ILE A 124 0.16 -11.02 12.26
C ILE A 124 -0.37 -11.85 13.41
N GLU A 125 -0.45 -11.27 14.61
CA GLU A 125 -1.00 -11.94 15.81
C GLU A 125 -2.43 -12.45 15.58
N LYS A 126 -3.24 -11.70 14.81
CA LYS A 126 -4.62 -12.08 14.49
C LYS A 126 -4.77 -13.01 13.28
N ASP A 127 -3.67 -13.44 12.65
CA ASP A 127 -3.66 -14.15 11.36
C ASP A 127 -4.45 -13.42 10.25
N ARG A 128 -4.41 -12.08 10.28
CA ARG A 128 -5.05 -11.18 9.30
C ARG A 128 -4.03 -10.47 8.42
N PHE A 129 -2.75 -10.80 8.53
CA PHE A 129 -1.68 -10.23 7.71
C PHE A 129 -1.20 -11.23 6.65
N GLU A 130 -1.14 -10.80 5.40
CA GLU A 130 -0.55 -11.57 4.30
C GLU A 130 0.90 -11.15 4.10
N LYS A 131 1.14 -9.88 3.76
CA LYS A 131 2.48 -9.41 3.38
C LYS A 131 2.63 -7.89 3.39
N ILE A 132 3.80 -7.39 3.75
CA ILE A 132 4.26 -6.04 3.39
C ILE A 132 5.11 -6.11 2.10
N LEU A 133 4.78 -5.28 1.11
CA LEU A 133 5.52 -5.15 -0.14
C LEU A 133 6.35 -3.87 -0.08
N PHE A 134 7.65 -4.00 0.15
CA PHE A 134 8.55 -2.85 0.16
C PHE A 134 8.74 -2.32 -1.26
N PRO A 135 8.44 -1.04 -1.55
CA PRO A 135 8.76 -0.45 -2.84
C PRO A 135 10.26 -0.52 -3.14
N ASN A 136 11.07 -0.31 -2.10
CA ASN A 136 12.52 -0.46 -2.12
C ASN A 136 13.04 -0.99 -0.78
N ILE A 137 13.68 -2.16 -0.81
CA ILE A 137 14.16 -2.84 0.40
C ILE A 137 15.27 -2.06 1.13
N LYS A 138 16.04 -1.23 0.42
CA LYS A 138 17.13 -0.42 1.01
C LYS A 138 16.58 0.68 1.93
N PHE A 139 15.36 1.14 1.68
CA PHE A 139 14.69 2.19 2.45
C PHE A 139 13.62 1.65 3.39
N ALA A 140 13.41 0.34 3.43
CA ALA A 140 12.51 -0.28 4.40
C ALA A 140 13.05 -0.06 5.82
N SER A 141 12.15 0.31 6.75
CA SER A 141 12.51 0.56 8.14
C SER A 141 13.22 -0.64 8.78
N SER A 142 14.27 -0.35 9.56
CA SER A 142 15.04 -1.36 10.29
C SER A 142 14.20 -2.15 11.29
N LEU A 143 13.03 -1.62 11.68
CA LEU A 143 12.04 -2.31 12.51
C LEU A 143 11.55 -3.63 11.89
N TYR A 144 11.56 -3.74 10.55
CA TYR A 144 11.16 -4.97 9.86
C TYR A 144 12.25 -6.04 9.79
N LYS A 145 13.47 -5.80 10.29
CA LYS A 145 14.55 -6.81 10.28
C LYS A 145 14.21 -8.09 11.05
N LYS A 146 13.33 -7.99 12.06
CA LYS A 146 12.86 -9.15 12.84
C LYS A 146 11.59 -9.79 12.27
N LEU A 147 11.06 -9.24 11.17
CA LEU A 147 9.87 -9.77 10.53
C LEU A 147 10.22 -11.07 9.81
N GLY A 148 9.43 -12.13 10.03
CA GLY A 148 9.66 -13.40 9.34
C GLY A 148 9.61 -13.26 7.82
N ASN A 149 10.46 -13.99 7.10
CA ASN A 149 10.59 -13.91 5.63
C ASN A 149 9.26 -14.16 4.89
N ASN A 150 8.30 -14.82 5.51
CA ASN A 150 6.97 -15.07 4.95
C ASN A 150 6.10 -13.80 4.90
N PHE A 151 6.38 -12.78 5.72
CA PHE A 151 5.54 -11.60 5.86
C PHE A 151 6.03 -10.38 5.07
N PHE A 152 7.15 -10.46 4.34
CA PHE A 152 7.55 -9.39 3.43
C PHE A 152 8.01 -9.90 2.07
N THR A 153 8.09 -8.98 1.13
CA THR A 153 8.88 -9.07 -0.10
C THR A 153 9.20 -7.64 -0.56
N HIS A 154 9.95 -7.46 -1.63
CA HIS A 154 10.17 -6.16 -2.22
C HIS A 154 9.84 -6.15 -3.71
N LEU A 155 9.27 -5.03 -4.17
CA LEU A 155 8.80 -4.86 -5.55
C LEU A 155 9.96 -4.77 -6.55
N GLY A 156 11.15 -4.36 -6.09
CA GLY A 156 12.36 -4.29 -6.89
C GLY A 156 13.03 -5.63 -7.20
N ARG A 157 12.53 -6.78 -6.71
CA ARG A 157 13.04 -8.09 -7.13
C ARG A 157 12.78 -8.30 -8.61
N GLU A 158 13.74 -8.84 -9.36
CA GLU A 158 13.62 -8.94 -10.82
C GLU A 158 12.36 -9.71 -11.27
N ASP A 159 12.02 -10.81 -10.58
CA ASP A 159 10.84 -11.65 -10.87
C ASP A 159 9.49 -10.93 -10.65
N VAL A 160 9.48 -9.92 -9.77
CA VAL A 160 8.32 -9.06 -9.51
C VAL A 160 8.36 -7.84 -10.43
N LYS A 161 9.50 -7.15 -10.49
CA LYS A 161 9.72 -5.90 -11.21
C LYS A 161 9.40 -6.04 -12.70
N ILE A 162 9.80 -7.13 -13.36
CA ILE A 162 9.48 -7.38 -14.78
C ILE A 162 7.96 -7.40 -15.02
N LYS A 163 7.17 -7.87 -14.04
CA LYS A 163 5.71 -7.96 -14.17
C LYS A 163 5.00 -6.63 -13.99
N ILE A 164 5.61 -5.67 -13.29
CA ILE A 164 4.94 -4.44 -12.83
C ILE A 164 5.64 -3.14 -13.21
N LYS A 165 6.79 -3.18 -13.89
CA LYS A 165 7.44 -1.98 -14.42
C LYS A 165 6.71 -1.45 -15.65
N ASN A 166 6.81 -0.14 -15.89
CA ASN A 166 6.43 0.47 -17.17
C ASN A 166 7.25 -0.14 -18.32
#